data_AF-A0A4Q3HU29-F1
#
_entry.id   AF-A0A4Q3HU29-F1
#
_cell.length_a   1.000
_cell.length_b   1.000
_cell.length_c   1.000
_cell.angle_alpha   90.00
_cell.angle_beta   90.00
_cell.angle_gamma   90.00
#
_symmetry.space_group_name_H-M   'P 1'
#
loop_
_entity.id
_entity.type
_entity.pdbx_description
1 polymer ?
#
loop_
_entity_poly.entity_id
_entity_poly.type
_entity_poly.pdbx_seq_one_letter_code
_entity_poly.pdbx_strand_id
1 'polypeptide(L)' 'MTDTVTDRFLRYVVIDTQSDASSPTQPSTSKQLTLGRVLVEELLEIGLS' A
#
# COMPACT_ATOMS: atom_id res chain seq x y z
N MET A 1 -10.79 -6.81 -16.28
CA MET A 1 -11.64 -7.40 -15.22
C MET A 1 -11.89 -6.33 -14.18
N THR A 2 -13.10 -6.23 -13.65
CA THR A 2 -13.38 -5.32 -12.54
C THR A 2 -12.74 -5.90 -11.28
N ASP A 3 -11.75 -5.23 -10.70
CA ASP A 3 -11.14 -5.64 -9.43
C ASP A 3 -12.20 -5.56 -8.32
N THR A 4 -12.39 -6.66 -7.57
CA THR A 4 -13.28 -6.65 -6.40
C THR A 4 -12.53 -6.15 -5.16
N VAL A 5 -13.28 -5.80 -4.12
CA VAL A 5 -12.68 -5.47 -2.82
C VAL A 5 -11.85 -6.63 -2.27
N THR A 6 -12.29 -7.88 -2.51
CA THR A 6 -11.57 -9.08 -2.09
C THR A 6 -10.24 -9.23 -2.82
N ASP A 7 -10.20 -8.97 -4.13
CA ASP A 7 -8.95 -9.04 -4.92
C ASP A 7 -7.92 -8.02 -4.40
N ARG A 8 -8.35 -6.77 -4.20
CA ARG A 8 -7.52 -5.72 -3.63
C ARG A 8 -7.01 -6.08 -2.23
N PHE A 9 -7.91 -6.58 -1.37
CA PHE A 9 -7.54 -7.02 -0.02
C PHE A 9 -6.45 -8.10 -0.06
N LEU A 10 -6.63 -9.17 -0.85
CA LEU A 10 -5.67 -10.25 -0.94
C LEU A 10 -4.31 -9.79 -1.51
N ARG A 11 -4.30 -8.82 -2.42
CA ARG A 11 -3.05 -8.20 -2.91
C ARG A 11 -2.34 -7.37 -1.83
N TYR A 12 -3.06 -6.65 -0.98
CA TYR A 12 -2.44 -5.77 0.01
C TYR A 12 -1.94 -6.50 1.25
N VAL A 13 -2.68 -7.50 1.74
CA VAL A 13 -2.36 -8.17 3.02
C VAL A 13 -1.06 -8.98 2.96
N VAL A 14 -0.59 -9.33 1.77
CA VAL A 14 0.71 -10.01 1.58
C VAL A 14 1.90 -9.03 1.64
N ILE A 15 1.64 -7.72 1.59
CA ILE A 15 2.69 -6.70 1.69
C ILE A 15 2.96 -6.40 3.16
N ASP A 16 4.18 -6.68 3.60
CA ASP A 16 4.60 -6.36 4.97
C ASP A 16 4.64 -4.84 5.17
N THR A 17 3.69 -4.35 5.96
CA THR A 17 3.50 -2.93 6.29
C THR A 17 3.59 -2.69 7.80
N GLN A 18 4.15 -3.63 8.56
CA GLN A 18 4.22 -3.49 10.02
C GLN A 18 5.03 -2.25 10.41
N SER A 19 4.42 -1.40 11.24
CA SER A 19 5.03 -0.23 11.85
C SER A 19 6.04 -0.59 12.94
N ASP A 20 6.97 0.32 13.19
CA ASP A 20 7.87 0.29 14.34
C ASP A 20 7.56 1.47 15.26
N ALA A 21 7.09 1.18 16.48
CA ALA A 21 6.70 2.20 17.45
C ALA A 21 7.90 2.99 18.03
N SER A 22 9.11 2.47 17.89
CA SER A 22 10.33 3.13 18.36
C SER A 22 10.97 4.04 17.31
N SER A 23 10.48 3.98 16.07
CA SER A 23 11.12 4.66 14.94
C SER A 23 10.93 6.19 15.02
N PRO A 24 12.00 6.97 14.81
CA PRO A 24 11.92 8.43 14.70
C PRO A 24 11.58 8.91 13.29
N THR A 25 11.39 8.01 12.31
CA THR A 25 11.13 8.37 10.91
C THR A 25 9.66 8.22 10.54
N GLN A 26 9.25 8.93 9.49
CA GLN A 26 7.95 8.75 8.87
C GLN A 26 8.10 8.40 7.38
N PRO A 27 7.64 7.23 6.91
CA PRO A 27 7.03 6.15 7.69
C PRO A 27 8.01 5.49 8.68
N SER A 28 7.47 4.80 9.69
CA SER A 28 8.28 4.17 10.74
C SER A 28 9.11 2.99 10.23
N THR A 29 8.67 2.33 9.16
CA THR A 29 9.44 1.31 8.45
C THR A 29 9.41 1.57 6.95
N SER A 30 10.56 1.47 6.27
CA SER A 30 10.68 1.75 4.83
C SER A 30 9.80 0.84 3.96
N LYS A 31 9.55 -0.39 4.43
CA LYS A 31 8.67 -1.38 3.79
C LYS A 31 7.22 -0.92 3.63
N GLN A 32 6.72 0.01 4.45
CA GLN A 32 5.39 0.63 4.27
C GLN A 32 5.25 1.32 2.90
N LEU A 33 6.36 1.87 2.36
CA LEU A 33 6.34 2.52 1.05
C LEU A 33 6.10 1.53 -0.11
N THR A 34 6.23 0.22 0.10
CA THR A 34 5.90 -0.78 -0.91
C THR A 34 4.40 -0.73 -1.24
N LEU A 35 3.52 -0.79 -0.23
CA LEU A 35 2.08 -0.64 -0.45
C LEU A 35 1.74 0.76 -0.97
N GLY A 36 2.41 1.80 -0.46
CA GLY A 36 2.18 3.18 -0.93
C GLY A 36 2.40 3.36 -2.43
N ARG A 37 3.45 2.77 -3.01
CA ARG A 37 3.71 2.84 -4.46
C ARG A 37 2.66 2.12 -5.29
N VAL A 38 2.24 0.93 -4.86
CA VAL A 38 1.14 0.18 -5.49
C VAL A 38 -0.14 1.01 -5.49
N LEU A 39 -0.48 1.65 -4.37
CA LEU A 39 -1.67 2.48 -4.28
C LEU A 39 -1.58 3.72 -5.17
N VAL A 40 -0.41 4.36 -5.30
CA VAL A 40 -0.24 5.49 -6.23
C VAL A 40 -0.50 5.07 -7.67
N GLU A 41 0.04 3.92 -8.09
CA GLU A 41 -0.20 3.36 -9.43
C GLU A 41 -1.69 3.09 -9.66
N GLU A 42 -2.36 2.41 -8.73
CA GLU A 42 -3.80 2.13 -8.84
C GLU A 42 -4.66 3.41 -8.83
N LEU A 43 -4.28 4.43 -8.06
CA LEU A 43 -4.98 5.73 -8.04
C LEU A 43 -4.87 6.45 -9.38
N LEU A 44 -3.69 6.43 -10.00
CA LEU A 44 -3.48 6.99 -11.34
C LEU A 44 -4.26 6.21 -12.40
N GLU A 45 -4.32 4.88 -12.30
CA GLU A 45 -5.08 4.01 -13.21
C GLU A 45 -6.60 4.29 -13.17
N ILE A 46 -7.15 4.65 -12.00
CA ILE A 46 -8.56 5.05 -11.87
C ILE A 46 -8.80 6.53 -12.20
N GLY A 47 -7.77 7.26 -12.64
CA GLY A 47 -7.87 8.64 -13.13
C GLY A 47 -7.78 9.72 -12.06
N LEU A 48 -7.25 9.42 -10.87
CA LEU A 48 -6.98 10.42 -9.84
C LEU A 48 -5.68 11.17 -10.16
N SER A 49 -5.68 12.51 -10.11
CA SER A 49 -4.55 13.39 -10.48
C SER A 49 -4.27 14.47 -9.45
#